data_AF-A0A2P6GI54-F1
#
_entry.id   AF-A0A2P6GI54-F1
#
_cell.length_a   1.000
_cell.length_b   1.000
_cell.length_c   1.000
_cell.angle_alpha   90.00
_cell.angle_beta   90.00
_cell.angle_gamma   90.00
#
_symmetry.space_group_name_H-M   'P 1'
#
loop_
_entity.id
_entity.type
_entity.pdbx_description
1 polymer ?
#
loop_
_entity_poly.entity_id
_entity_poly.type
_entity_poly.pdbx_seq_one_letter_code
_entity_poly.pdbx_strand_id
1 'polypeptide(L)'
;VLAPPPSSGTRDAFVELVLHDVCKSEYKMDKKTYKENCSALREDGFVTEVGENDNLIIEKLTDNSERFGIFGFSFLDQNRDRVQGSFVDGIEPSFDNIADGSYKVSRPLYFYVKKEHIGVVPGIEDYTDYFMSLSIEGGPLEDAGLIPN
;
A
#
# COMPACT_ATOMS: atom_id res chain seq x y z
N VAL A 1 -14.03 -1.16 10.23
CA VAL A 1 -12.90 -1.13 9.27
C VAL A 1 -11.85 -2.12 9.76
N LEU A 2 -11.31 -2.94 8.88
CA LEU A 2 -10.18 -3.83 9.16
C LEU A 2 -8.89 -3.11 8.75
N ALA A 3 -7.94 -2.97 9.66
CA ALA A 3 -6.68 -2.31 9.41
C ALA A 3 -5.50 -3.26 9.63
N PRO A 4 -4.43 -3.20 8.83
CA PRO A 4 -3.19 -3.91 9.08
C PRO A 4 -2.56 -3.50 10.42
N PRO A 5 -1.64 -4.30 10.97
CA PRO A 5 -1.00 -4.01 12.25
C PRO A 5 -0.06 -2.78 12.16
N PRO A 6 0.40 -2.23 13.30
CA PRO A 6 1.33 -1.09 13.34
C PRO A 6 2.66 -1.29 12.58
N SER A 7 3.07 -2.54 12.36
CA SER A 7 4.30 -2.90 11.61
C SER A 7 4.12 -2.91 10.09
N SER A 8 2.90 -2.74 9.58
CA SER A 8 2.58 -2.88 8.17
C SER A 8 2.85 -1.60 7.38
N GLY A 9 3.65 -1.72 6.32
CA GLY A 9 3.87 -0.63 5.36
C GLY A 9 2.59 -0.18 4.63
N THR A 10 1.58 -1.04 4.53
CA THR A 10 0.26 -0.71 3.96
C THR A 10 -0.49 0.25 4.89
N ARG A 11 -0.43 0.02 6.21
CA ARG A 11 -0.97 0.95 7.20
C ARG A 11 -0.26 2.29 7.13
N ASP A 12 1.07 2.28 7.10
CA ASP A 12 1.86 3.52 7.00
C ASP A 12 1.48 4.33 5.75
N ALA A 13 1.38 3.67 4.59
CA ALA A 13 0.96 4.32 3.36
C ALA A 13 -0.45 4.93 3.48
N PHE A 14 -1.41 4.21 4.07
CA PHE A 14 -2.76 4.73 4.27
C PHE A 14 -2.79 5.93 5.22
N VAL A 15 -2.04 5.88 6.32
CA VAL A 15 -1.91 6.98 7.27
C VAL A 15 -1.34 8.22 6.58
N GLU A 16 -0.25 8.08 5.82
CA GLU A 16 0.42 9.21 5.17
C GLU A 16 -0.36 9.78 3.99
N LEU A 17 -0.93 8.93 3.14
CA LEU A 17 -1.61 9.35 1.91
C LEU A 17 -3.05 9.79 2.14
N VAL A 18 -3.73 9.23 3.15
CA VAL A 18 -5.15 9.49 3.41
C VAL A 18 -5.35 10.31 4.69
N LEU A 19 -4.93 9.80 5.85
CA LEU A 19 -5.26 10.45 7.12
C LEU A 19 -4.55 11.79 7.30
N HIS A 20 -3.26 11.85 6.98
CA HIS A 20 -2.49 13.10 7.04
C HIS A 20 -3.01 14.11 6.02
N ASP A 21 -3.37 13.68 4.81
CA ASP A 21 -3.93 14.57 3.79
C ASP A 21 -5.26 15.17 4.25
N VAL A 22 -6.20 14.36 4.76
CA VAL A 22 -7.48 14.84 5.31
C VAL A 22 -7.24 15.80 6.49
N CYS A 23 -6.33 15.49 7.41
CA CYS A 23 -6.03 16.40 8.52
C CYS A 23 -5.44 17.74 8.08
N LYS A 24 -4.63 17.71 7.02
CA LYS A 24 -4.10 18.93 6.41
C LYS A 24 -5.17 19.69 5.62
N SER A 25 -5.98 19.01 4.81
CA SER A 25 -6.91 19.64 3.87
C SER A 25 -8.22 20.04 4.53
N GLU A 26 -8.82 19.18 5.35
CA GLU A 26 -10.14 19.40 5.94
C GLU A 26 -10.04 20.04 7.31
N TYR A 27 -9.16 19.51 8.18
CA TYR A 27 -8.99 20.04 9.54
C TYR A 27 -7.98 21.19 9.62
N LYS A 28 -7.34 21.56 8.50
CA LYS A 28 -6.38 22.67 8.40
C LYS A 28 -5.25 22.61 9.43
N MET A 29 -4.85 21.40 9.83
CA MET A 29 -3.77 21.19 10.78
C MET A 29 -2.41 21.39 10.13
N ASP A 30 -1.46 21.99 10.86
CA ASP A 30 -0.08 22.07 10.41
C ASP A 30 0.63 20.71 10.49
N LYS A 31 1.78 20.60 9.83
CA LYS A 31 2.56 19.35 9.72
C LYS A 31 2.91 18.71 11.05
N LYS A 32 3.26 19.52 12.06
CA LYS A 32 3.61 18.97 13.37
C LYS A 32 2.36 18.41 14.03
N THR A 33 1.27 19.19 14.02
CA THR A 33 0.01 18.81 14.66
C THR A 33 -0.62 17.57 14.04
N TYR A 34 -0.72 17.44 12.70
CA TYR A 34 -1.34 16.24 12.12
C TYR A 34 -0.46 14.99 12.27
N LYS A 35 0.88 15.12 12.26
CA LYS A 35 1.74 13.95 12.47
C LYS A 35 1.59 13.38 13.87
N GLU A 36 1.38 14.26 14.85
CA GLU A 36 1.18 13.87 16.24
C GLU A 36 -0.22 13.30 16.48
N ASN A 37 -1.25 13.89 15.87
CA ASN A 37 -2.65 13.57 16.21
C ASN A 37 -3.40 12.69 15.20
N CYS A 38 -2.90 12.55 13.96
CA CYS A 38 -3.59 11.84 12.87
C CYS A 38 -2.85 10.59 12.39
N SER A 39 -1.83 10.14 13.12
CA SER A 39 -1.08 8.91 12.78
C SER A 39 -1.62 7.65 13.47
N ALA A 40 -2.43 7.83 14.52
CA ALA A 40 -3.07 6.74 15.23
C ALA A 40 -4.44 6.42 14.61
N LEU A 41 -4.78 5.14 14.56
CA LEU A 41 -6.14 4.70 14.25
C LEU A 41 -6.97 4.69 15.55
N ARG A 42 -8.27 4.93 15.43
CA ARG A 42 -9.21 4.90 16.56
C ARG A 42 -9.30 3.51 17.20
N GLU A 43 -9.43 3.44 18.52
CA GLU A 43 -9.50 2.19 19.30
C GLU A 43 -10.90 1.92 19.91
N ASP A 44 -11.90 2.69 19.51
CA ASP A 44 -13.28 2.62 20.03
C ASP A 44 -14.15 1.52 19.37
N GLY A 45 -13.51 0.50 18.80
CA GLY A 45 -14.16 -0.68 18.21
C GLY A 45 -14.63 -0.53 16.76
N PHE A 46 -14.56 0.66 16.16
CA PHE A 46 -14.90 0.86 14.74
C PHE A 46 -13.76 0.49 13.79
N VAL A 47 -12.53 0.47 14.29
CA VAL A 47 -11.37 -0.09 13.61
C VAL A 47 -10.94 -1.34 14.38
N THR A 48 -10.69 -2.41 13.65
CA THR A 48 -10.12 -3.65 14.20
C THR A 48 -8.81 -3.90 13.50
N GLU A 49 -7.73 -3.93 14.27
CA GLU A 49 -6.43 -4.34 13.76
C GLU A 49 -6.44 -5.85 13.49
N VAL A 50 -5.90 -6.24 12.36
CA VAL A 50 -5.69 -7.64 11.98
C VAL A 50 -4.19 -7.95 11.96
N GLY A 51 -3.82 -9.23 11.93
CA GLY A 51 -2.43 -9.64 11.74
C GLY A 51 -1.91 -9.38 10.32
N GLU A 52 -0.63 -9.64 10.10
CA GLU A 52 0.08 -9.40 8.81
C GLU A 52 -0.44 -10.21 7.60
N ASN A 53 -1.38 -11.12 7.81
CA ASN A 53 -1.94 -11.92 6.71
C ASN A 53 -3.14 -11.22 6.09
N ASP A 54 -2.90 -10.46 5.02
CA ASP A 54 -3.94 -9.73 4.27
C ASP A 54 -5.05 -10.65 3.70
N ASN A 55 -4.79 -11.95 3.47
CA ASN A 55 -5.85 -12.88 3.06
C ASN A 55 -6.98 -12.98 4.10
N LEU A 56 -6.67 -12.80 5.39
CA LEU A 56 -7.68 -12.77 6.45
C LEU A 56 -8.57 -11.52 6.37
N ILE A 57 -8.07 -10.43 5.77
CA ILE A 57 -8.88 -9.25 5.50
C ILE A 57 -9.89 -9.60 4.40
N ILE A 58 -9.44 -10.20 3.30
CA ILE A 58 -10.30 -10.63 2.19
C ILE A 58 -11.42 -11.56 2.67
N GLU A 59 -11.08 -12.60 3.44
CA GLU A 59 -12.07 -13.54 4.00
C GLU A 59 -13.14 -12.81 4.84
N LYS A 60 -12.70 -11.92 5.73
CA LYS A 60 -13.62 -11.16 6.59
C LYS A 60 -14.46 -10.13 5.84
N LEU A 61 -14.03 -9.67 4.67
CA LEU A 61 -14.82 -8.80 3.79
C LEU A 61 -15.86 -9.60 3.03
N THR A 62 -15.53 -10.81 2.57
CA THR A 62 -16.50 -11.68 1.89
C THR A 62 -17.65 -12.11 2.80
N ASP A 63 -17.42 -12.19 4.10
CA ASP A 63 -18.44 -12.53 5.10
C ASP A 63 -19.34 -11.35 5.49
N ASN A 64 -18.97 -10.11 5.14
CA ASN A 64 -19.72 -8.91 5.52
C ASN A 64 -19.51 -7.75 4.54
N SER A 65 -20.51 -7.50 3.71
CA SER A 65 -20.52 -6.46 2.67
C SER A 65 -20.53 -5.02 3.19
N GLU A 66 -20.75 -4.79 4.48
CA GLU A 66 -20.72 -3.46 5.10
C GLU A 66 -19.34 -3.11 5.67
N ARG A 67 -18.38 -4.05 5.64
CA ARG A 67 -17.01 -3.79 6.13
C ARG A 67 -16.15 -3.17 5.06
N PHE A 68 -15.24 -2.31 5.52
CA PHE A 68 -14.09 -1.83 4.77
C PHE A 68 -12.83 -2.48 5.29
N GLY A 69 -11.86 -2.72 4.40
CA GLY A 69 -10.53 -3.23 4.73
C GLY A 69 -9.46 -2.40 4.03
N ILE A 70 -8.32 -2.26 4.69
CA ILE A 70 -7.12 -1.62 4.14
C ILE A 70 -6.12 -2.75 3.84
N PHE A 71 -5.74 -2.94 2.58
CA PHE A 71 -4.81 -4.00 2.15
C PHE A 71 -4.15 -3.60 0.82
N GLY A 72 -3.06 -4.29 0.47
CA GLY A 72 -2.30 -4.01 -0.76
C GLY A 72 -3.10 -4.30 -2.04
N PHE A 73 -2.79 -3.56 -3.12
CA PHE A 73 -3.48 -3.69 -4.41
C PHE A 73 -3.43 -5.10 -5.00
N SER A 74 -2.32 -5.82 -4.83
CA SER A 74 -2.18 -7.18 -5.34
C SER A 74 -3.22 -8.15 -4.80
N PHE A 75 -3.64 -8.00 -3.54
CA PHE A 75 -4.71 -8.80 -2.95
C PHE A 75 -6.08 -8.45 -3.50
N LEU A 76 -6.33 -7.18 -3.87
CA LEU A 76 -7.52 -6.79 -4.60
C LEU A 76 -7.52 -7.46 -5.98
N ASP A 77 -6.40 -7.37 -6.70
CA ASP A 77 -6.28 -7.88 -8.06
C ASP A 77 -6.49 -9.40 -8.14
N GLN A 78 -5.91 -10.15 -7.19
CA GLN A 78 -6.06 -11.60 -7.08
C GLN A 78 -7.47 -12.05 -6.62
N ASN A 79 -8.31 -11.14 -6.13
CA ASN A 79 -9.62 -11.45 -5.55
C ASN A 79 -10.74 -10.55 -6.09
N ARG A 80 -10.63 -10.05 -7.33
CA ARG A 80 -11.63 -9.14 -7.94
C ARG A 80 -13.01 -9.79 -8.10
N ASP A 81 -13.09 -11.11 -8.11
CA ASP A 81 -14.35 -11.87 -8.11
C ASP A 81 -15.05 -11.86 -6.73
N ARG A 82 -14.33 -11.50 -5.67
CA ARG A 82 -14.77 -11.60 -4.27
C ARG A 82 -14.91 -10.25 -3.57
N VAL A 83 -14.05 -9.29 -3.90
CA VAL A 83 -14.02 -7.96 -3.28
C VAL A 83 -13.91 -6.87 -4.34
N GLN A 84 -14.38 -5.67 -4.00
CA GLN A 84 -14.31 -4.49 -4.86
C GLN A 84 -13.39 -3.44 -4.27
N GLY A 85 -12.67 -2.73 -5.14
CA GLY A 85 -11.79 -1.62 -4.76
C GLY A 85 -12.56 -0.32 -4.57
N SER A 86 -12.15 0.50 -3.61
CA SER A 86 -12.76 1.81 -3.37
C SER A 86 -12.31 2.82 -4.43
N PHE A 87 -13.25 3.51 -5.06
CA PHE A 87 -12.96 4.63 -5.94
C PHE A 87 -12.51 5.83 -5.10
N VAL A 88 -11.41 6.49 -5.52
CA VAL A 88 -10.90 7.71 -4.88
C VAL A 88 -10.89 8.81 -5.92
N ASP A 89 -11.54 9.94 -5.62
CA ASP A 89 -11.77 11.03 -6.59
C ASP A 89 -12.43 10.57 -7.91
N GLY A 90 -13.23 9.50 -7.86
CA GLY A 90 -13.85 8.89 -9.04
C GLY A 90 -12.93 7.99 -9.87
N ILE A 91 -11.71 7.75 -9.42
CA ILE A 91 -10.72 6.88 -10.07
C ILE A 91 -10.71 5.51 -9.38
N GLU A 92 -10.84 4.44 -10.17
CA GLU A 92 -10.76 3.06 -9.68
C GLU A 92 -9.29 2.66 -9.40
N PRO A 93 -9.01 1.82 -8.38
CA PRO A 93 -7.73 1.16 -8.25
C PRO A 93 -7.56 0.11 -9.35
N SER A 94 -6.92 0.50 -10.45
CA SER A 94 -6.47 -0.38 -11.53
C SER A 94 -4.96 -0.26 -11.69
N PHE A 95 -4.36 -1.21 -12.41
CA PHE A 95 -2.94 -1.16 -12.74
C PHE A 95 -2.59 0.15 -13.45
N ASP A 96 -3.32 0.46 -14.53
CA ASP A 96 -3.10 1.67 -15.34
C ASP A 96 -3.21 2.96 -14.51
N ASN A 97 -4.24 3.08 -13.67
CA ASN A 97 -4.46 4.28 -12.87
C ASN A 97 -3.41 4.44 -11.74
N ILE A 98 -2.83 3.34 -11.26
CA ILE A 98 -1.75 3.40 -10.29
C ILE A 98 -0.42 3.72 -10.99
N ALA A 99 -0.14 3.09 -12.13
CA ALA A 99 1.06 3.30 -12.91
C ALA A 99 1.18 4.74 -13.42
N ASP A 100 0.07 5.35 -13.87
CA ASP A 100 0.04 6.75 -14.33
C ASP A 100 -0.11 7.78 -13.19
N GLY A 101 -0.31 7.31 -11.95
CA GLY A 101 -0.45 8.12 -10.74
C GLY A 101 -1.81 8.81 -10.57
N SER A 102 -2.81 8.52 -11.40
CA SER A 102 -4.16 9.06 -11.25
C SER A 102 -4.87 8.53 -10.00
N TYR A 103 -4.61 7.28 -9.60
CA TYR A 103 -5.07 6.72 -8.33
C TYR A 103 -4.13 7.12 -7.18
N LYS A 104 -4.52 8.16 -6.44
CA LYS A 104 -3.65 8.86 -5.46
C LYS A 104 -3.34 8.10 -4.18
N VAL A 105 -4.06 7.01 -3.88
CA VAL A 105 -3.79 6.16 -2.71
C VAL A 105 -2.83 5.03 -3.11
N SER A 106 -1.72 5.43 -3.72
CA SER A 106 -0.61 4.59 -4.13
C SER A 106 0.70 5.38 -3.96
N ARG A 107 1.83 4.68 -3.84
CA ARG A 107 3.14 5.31 -3.82
C ARG A 107 4.18 4.42 -4.49
N PRO A 108 5.21 5.00 -5.13
CA PRO A 108 6.33 4.23 -5.64
C PRO A 108 7.02 3.44 -4.52
N LEU A 109 7.44 2.22 -4.85
CA LEU A 109 8.38 1.47 -4.03
C LEU A 109 9.80 1.76 -4.51
N TYR A 110 10.71 1.87 -3.56
CA TYR A 110 12.11 2.15 -3.84
C TYR A 110 12.97 0.96 -3.42
N PHE A 111 13.83 0.51 -4.34
CA PHE A 111 14.87 -0.47 -4.07
C PHE A 111 16.19 0.25 -3.81
N TYR A 112 16.73 0.13 -2.60
CA TYR A 112 17.93 0.84 -2.18
C TYR A 112 19.12 -0.10 -2.00
N VAL A 113 20.26 0.29 -2.57
CA VAL A 113 21.54 -0.40 -2.42
C VAL A 113 22.54 0.55 -1.76
N LYS A 114 23.24 0.08 -0.73
CA LYS A 114 24.30 0.87 -0.08
C LYS A 114 25.51 0.95 -0.99
N LYS A 115 25.94 2.17 -1.30
CA LYS A 115 27.07 2.40 -2.22
C LYS A 115 28.36 1.77 -1.71
N GLU A 116 28.58 1.76 -0.39
CA GLU A 116 29.77 1.18 0.25
C GLU A 116 29.89 -0.34 0.04
N HIS A 117 28.81 -1.02 -0.37
CA HIS A 117 28.81 -2.45 -0.61
C HIS A 117 29.14 -2.80 -2.07
N ILE A 118 29.08 -1.84 -3.00
CA ILE A 118 29.44 -2.04 -4.40
C ILE A 118 30.95 -2.36 -4.50
N GLY A 119 31.30 -3.45 -5.19
CA GLY A 119 32.67 -3.96 -5.25
C GLY A 119 33.20 -4.62 -3.96
N VAL A 120 32.41 -4.67 -2.88
CA VAL A 120 32.77 -5.30 -1.59
C VAL A 120 31.95 -6.55 -1.33
N VAL A 121 30.63 -6.47 -1.53
CA VAL A 121 29.71 -7.61 -1.37
C VAL A 121 29.61 -8.34 -2.71
N PRO A 122 30.10 -9.59 -2.83
CA PRO A 122 30.03 -10.34 -4.08
C PRO A 122 28.59 -10.48 -4.57
N GLY A 123 28.37 -10.19 -5.87
CA GLY A 123 27.07 -10.36 -6.54
C GLY A 123 26.03 -9.27 -6.22
N ILE A 124 26.36 -8.21 -5.47
CA ILE A 124 25.39 -7.15 -5.17
C ILE A 124 25.00 -6.35 -6.41
N GLU A 125 25.97 -6.09 -7.31
CA GLU A 125 25.72 -5.44 -8.60
C GLU A 125 24.89 -6.36 -9.50
N ASP A 126 25.32 -7.61 -9.65
CA ASP A 126 24.60 -8.62 -10.45
C ASP A 126 23.15 -8.82 -9.98
N TYR A 127 22.91 -8.89 -8.66
CA TYR A 127 21.56 -9.01 -8.11
C TYR A 127 20.73 -7.75 -8.31
N THR A 128 21.35 -6.56 -8.20
CA THR A 128 20.66 -5.30 -8.44
C THR A 128 20.20 -5.21 -9.89
N ASP A 129 21.09 -5.49 -10.83
CA ASP A 129 20.78 -5.50 -12.26
C ASP A 129 19.74 -6.58 -12.59
N TYR A 130 19.87 -7.77 -12.01
CA TYR A 130 18.87 -8.83 -12.15
C TYR A 130 17.51 -8.39 -11.62
N PHE A 131 17.41 -7.92 -10.37
CA PHE A 131 16.15 -7.49 -9.77
C PHE A 131 15.49 -6.38 -10.60
N MET A 132 16.25 -5.38 -11.05
CA MET A 132 15.73 -4.31 -11.90
C MET A 132 15.29 -4.82 -13.27
N SER A 133 15.96 -5.83 -13.84
CA SER A 133 15.55 -6.44 -15.11
C SER A 133 14.20 -7.18 -15.04
N LEU A 134 13.74 -7.54 -13.82
CA LEU A 134 12.43 -8.16 -13.61
C LEU A 134 11.28 -7.13 -13.58
N SER A 135 11.59 -5.82 -13.52
CA SER A 135 10.60 -4.73 -13.49
C SER A 135 10.12 -4.39 -14.91
N ILE A 136 9.49 -5.36 -15.56
CA ILE A 136 8.89 -5.26 -16.88
C ILE A 136 7.43 -5.70 -16.83
N GLU A 137 6.62 -5.19 -17.76
CA GLU A 137 5.22 -5.64 -17.93
C GLU A 137 5.17 -7.15 -18.20
N GLY A 138 4.27 -7.86 -17.50
CA GLY A 138 4.15 -9.31 -17.50
C GLY A 138 5.34 -10.05 -16.85
N GLY A 139 6.21 -9.32 -16.14
CA GLY A 139 7.38 -9.87 -15.47
C GLY A 139 7.08 -10.47 -14.09
N PRO A 140 8.03 -11.22 -13.49
CA PRO A 140 7.83 -11.86 -12.19
C PRO A 140 7.54 -10.90 -11.03
N LEU A 141 7.91 -9.62 -11.14
CA LEU A 141 7.58 -8.62 -10.13
C LEU A 141 6.11 -8.20 -10.19
N GLU A 142 5.51 -8.22 -11.38
CA GLU A 142 4.08 -7.99 -11.55
C GLU A 142 3.26 -9.12 -10.93
N ASP A 143 3.67 -10.38 -11.16
CA ASP A 143 3.09 -11.55 -10.48
C ASP A 143 3.23 -11.47 -8.95
N ALA A 144 4.31 -10.84 -8.47
CA ALA A 144 4.54 -10.56 -7.05
C ALA A 144 3.75 -9.35 -6.53
N GLY A 145 2.95 -8.70 -7.37
CA GLY A 145 2.07 -7.59 -7.01
C GLY A 145 2.70 -6.21 -7.09
N LEU A 146 3.87 -6.08 -7.73
CA LEU A 146 4.49 -4.79 -8.02
C LEU A 146 3.96 -4.23 -9.34
N ILE A 147 3.98 -2.91 -9.47
CA ILE A 147 3.55 -2.24 -10.69
C ILE A 147 4.83 -1.69 -11.36
N PRO A 148 5.32 -2.32 -12.44
CA PRO A 148 6.47 -1.81 -13.18
C PRO A 148 6.16 -0.46 -13.82
N ASN A 149 7.18 0.40 -13.87
CA ASN A 149 7.16 1.72 -14.51
C ASN A 149 7.93 1.70 -15.83
#